data_AF-F6I6H1-F1
#
_entry.id   AF-F6I6H1-F1
#
_cell.length_a   1.000
_cell.length_b   1.000
_cell.length_c   1.000
_cell.angle_alpha   90.00
_cell.angle_beta   90.00
_cell.angle_gamma   90.00
#
_symmetry.space_group_name_H-M   'P 1'
#
loop_
_entity.id
_entity.type
_entity.pdbx_description
1 polymer ?
#
loop_
_entity_poly.entity_id
_entity_poly.type
_entity_poly.pdbx_seq_one_letter_code
_entity_poly.pdbx_strand_id
1 'polypeptide(L)' 'MLVEGEMKRLVVSIVGMGGLGKTTLARKVYNRGDVKQYFDCLAWVYVSQEFTIRELLLVITTSVMVIFDKQKSKMDESE' A
#
# COMPACT_ATOMS: atom_id res chain seq x y z
N MET A 1 -0.31 -10.97 -18.65
CA MET A 1 0.51 -9.98 -17.94
C MET A 1 -0.41 -8.89 -17.42
N LEU A 2 -0.10 -8.25 -16.30
CA LEU A 2 -0.81 -7.07 -15.77
C LEU A 2 -0.56 -5.83 -16.65
N VAL A 3 -0.60 -5.99 -17.97
CA VAL A 3 -0.32 -4.93 -18.93
C VAL A 3 -1.21 -5.19 -20.14
N GLU A 4 -2.29 -4.40 -20.23
CA GLU A 4 -2.79 -3.69 -21.42
C GLU A 4 -4.29 -3.37 -21.28
N GLY A 5 -4.61 -2.08 -21.40
CA GLY A 5 -5.96 -1.62 -21.73
C GLY A 5 -6.82 -1.05 -20.59
N GLU A 6 -6.95 0.29 -20.60
CA GLU A 6 -7.76 1.16 -19.72
C GLU A 6 -7.21 1.33 -18.29
N MET A 7 -7.30 2.55 -17.74
CA MET A 7 -6.99 2.90 -16.33
C MET A 7 -7.98 2.21 -15.37
N LYS A 8 -8.00 0.87 -15.37
CA LYS A 8 -8.84 0.05 -14.52
C LYS A 8 -8.16 -0.11 -13.18
N ARG A 9 -8.77 0.43 -12.14
CA ARG A 9 -8.41 0.13 -10.76
C ARG A 9 -8.55 -1.38 -10.54
N LEU A 10 -7.43 -2.06 -10.33
CA LEU A 10 -7.41 -3.49 -10.03
C LEU A 10 -7.58 -3.71 -8.53
N VAL A 11 -8.51 -4.60 -8.16
CA VAL A 11 -8.74 -5.01 -6.77
C VAL A 11 -8.48 -6.51 -6.67
N VAL A 12 -7.63 -6.89 -5.71
CA VAL A 12 -7.30 -8.29 -5.42
C VAL A 12 -7.71 -8.59 -3.98
N SER A 13 -8.54 -9.61 -3.79
CA SER A 13 -8.95 -10.08 -2.47
C SER A 13 -8.24 -11.39 -2.11
N ILE A 14 -7.74 -11.48 -0.87
CA ILE A 14 -7.12 -12.70 -0.33
C ILE A 14 -8.05 -13.23 0.77
N VAL A 15 -8.71 -14.35 0.50
CA VAL A 15 -9.72 -14.96 1.39
C VAL A 15 -9.26 -16.32 1.90
N GLY A 16 -9.80 -16.74 3.05
CA GLY A 16 -9.48 -18.02 3.68
C GLY A 16 -9.62 -17.98 5.20
N MET A 17 -9.56 -19.14 5.83
CA MET A 17 -9.66 -19.29 7.30
C MET A 17 -8.59 -18.49 8.07
N GLY A 18 -8.84 -18.26 9.35
CA GLY A 18 -7.85 -17.68 10.28
C GLY A 18 -6.56 -18.52 10.31
N GLY A 19 -5.42 -17.87 10.53
CA GLY A 19 -4.13 -18.56 10.66
C GLY A 19 -3.44 -18.98 9.35
N LEU A 20 -4.10 -18.93 8.18
CA LEU A 20 -3.51 -19.32 6.89
C LEU A 20 -2.43 -18.36 6.33
N GLY A 21 -2.10 -17.29 7.05
CA GLY A 21 -1.04 -16.37 6.62
C GLY A 21 -1.44 -15.41 5.48
N LYS A 22 -2.73 -15.10 5.31
CA LYS A 22 -3.22 -14.14 4.29
C LYS A 22 -2.48 -12.80 4.33
N THR A 23 -2.40 -12.21 5.52
CA THR A 23 -1.66 -10.97 5.76
C THR A 23 -0.15 -11.16 5.50
N THR A 24 0.39 -12.32 5.85
CA THR A 24 1.80 -12.67 5.60
C THR A 24 2.12 -12.71 4.11
N LEU A 25 1.22 -13.30 3.30
CA LEU A 25 1.38 -13.35 1.84
C LEU A 25 1.36 -11.94 1.24
N ALA A 26 0.35 -11.14 1.57
CA ALA A 26 0.27 -9.75 1.11
C ALA A 26 1.49 -8.93 1.53
N ARG A 27 1.96 -9.10 2.77
CA ARG A 27 3.16 -8.42 3.30
C ARG A 27 4.43 -8.87 2.59
N LYS A 28 4.57 -10.15 2.23
CA LYS A 28 5.71 -10.64 1.44
C LYS A 28 5.75 -9.96 0.08
N VAL A 29 4.63 -9.89 -0.63
CA VAL A 29 4.55 -9.21 -1.94
C VAL A 29 4.84 -7.72 -1.82
N TYR A 30 4.18 -7.03 -0.87
CA TYR A 30 4.37 -5.61 -0.60
C TYR A 30 5.84 -5.24 -0.33
N ASN A 31 6.58 -6.12 0.33
CA ASN A 31 7.97 -5.87 0.71
C ASN A 31 9.00 -6.20 -0.36
N ARG A 32 8.61 -6.79 -1.50
CA ARG A 32 9.57 -7.08 -2.57
C ARG A 32 10.10 -5.79 -3.20
N GLY A 33 11.39 -5.79 -3.54
CA GLY A 33 12.06 -4.63 -4.12
C GLY A 33 11.46 -4.23 -5.48
N ASP A 34 11.17 -5.20 -6.34
CA ASP A 34 10.56 -4.97 -7.65
C ASP A 34 9.17 -4.36 -7.55
N VAL A 35 8.35 -4.81 -6.60
CA VAL A 35 7.04 -4.21 -6.31
C VAL A 35 7.19 -2.77 -5.83
N LYS A 36 8.14 -2.49 -4.93
CA LYS A 36 8.38 -1.13 -4.43
C LYS A 36 8.92 -0.17 -5.49
N GLN A 37 9.66 -0.67 -6.48
CA GLN A 37 10.18 0.11 -7.60
C GLN A 37 9.13 0.36 -8.69
N TYR A 38 8.13 -0.51 -8.79
CA TYR A 38 7.11 -0.43 -9.84
C TYR A 38 6.03 0.63 -9.56
N PHE A 39 5.66 0.84 -8.29
CA PHE A 39 4.60 1.81 -7.93
C PHE A 39 5.19 3.11 -7.40
N ASP A 40 4.71 4.24 -7.90
CA ASP A 40 5.11 5.59 -7.44
C ASP A 40 4.79 5.82 -5.95
N CYS A 41 3.76 5.15 -5.44
CA CYS A 41 3.34 5.20 -4.04
C CYS A 41 2.79 3.84 -3.58
N LEU A 42 3.25 3.37 -2.42
CA LEU A 42 2.73 2.16 -1.77
C LEU A 42 2.37 2.46 -0.31
N ALA A 43 1.11 2.27 0.07
CA ALA A 43 0.67 2.41 1.45
C ALA A 43 0.20 1.06 2.01
N TRP A 44 0.49 0.82 3.29
CA TRP A 44 -0.03 -0.32 4.04
C TRP A 44 -0.85 0.21 5.21
N VAL A 45 -2.15 -0.05 5.19
CA VAL A 45 -3.09 0.41 6.23
C VAL A 45 -3.68 -0.76 6.99
N TYR A 46 -3.85 -0.58 8.29
CA TYR A 46 -4.64 -1.47 9.13
C TYR A 46 -6.01 -0.81 9.36
N VAL A 47 -7.08 -1.60 9.20
CA VAL A 47 -8.46 -1.15 9.43
C VAL A 47 -9.05 -2.04 10.50
N SER A 48 -9.58 -1.44 11.56
CA SER A 48 -10.31 -2.12 12.61
C SER A 48 -11.65 -2.65 12.10
N GLN A 49 -12.23 -3.60 12.83
CA GLN A 49 -13.57 -4.14 12.51
C GLN A 49 -14.63 -3.04 12.57
N GLU A 50 -14.52 -2.15 13.56
CA GLU A 50 -15.30 -0.94 13.68
C GLU A 50 -14.47 0.23 13.15
N PHE A 51 -14.95 0.90 12.11
CA PHE A 51 -14.32 2.09 11.55
C PHE A 51 -15.37 3.04 10.98
N THR A 52 -15.07 4.33 11.02
CA THR A 52 -15.79 5.34 10.25
C THR A 52 -15.06 5.65 8.95
N ILE A 53 -15.79 6.09 7.92
CA ILE A 53 -15.19 6.50 6.63
C ILE A 53 -14.14 7.60 6.86
N ARG A 54 -14.41 8.53 7.80
CA ARG A 54 -13.50 9.62 8.14
C ARG A 54 -12.17 9.09 8.69
N GLU A 55 -12.21 8.13 9.61
CA GLU A 55 -11.00 7.51 10.17
C GLU A 55 -10.21 6.76 9.09
N LEU A 56 -10.90 5.99 8.25
CA LEU A 56 -10.25 5.25 7.17
C LEU A 56 -9.54 6.20 6.18
N LEU A 57 -10.23 7.27 5.76
CA LEU A 57 -9.64 8.26 4.86
C LEU A 57 -8.43 8.95 5.51
N LEU A 58 -8.52 9.29 6.79
CA LEU A 58 -7.42 9.91 7.53
C LEU A 58 -6.20 8.98 7.60
N VAL A 59 -6.40 7.70 7.91
CA VAL A 59 -5.31 6.71 7.97
C VAL A 59 -4.64 6.54 6.61
N ILE A 60 -5.43 6.50 5.52
CA ILE A 60 -4.89 6.39 4.16
C ILE A 60 -4.10 7.65 3.78
N THR A 61 -4.66 8.84 3.99
CA THR A 61 -3.98 10.09 3.61
C THR A 61 -2.72 10.32 4.43
N THR A 62 -2.75 10.08 5.75
CA THR A 62 -1.54 10.16 6.59
C THR A 62 -0.47 9.16 6.13
N SER A 63 -0.86 7.92 5.83
CA SER A 63 0.09 6.90 5.33
C SER A 63 0.77 7.32 4.04
N VAL A 64 0.03 8.00 3.15
CA VAL A 64 0.55 8.51 1.87
C VAL A 64 1.41 9.77 2.08
N MET A 65 1.01 10.71 2.93
CA MET A 65 1.80 11.93 3.23
C MET A 65 3.18 11.60 3.80
N VAL A 66 3.27 10.64 4.73
CA VAL A 66 4.55 10.19 5.31
C VAL A 66 5.49 9.63 4.24
N ILE A 67 4.96 9.05 3.16
CA ILE A 67 5.77 8.57 2.04
C ILE A 67 6.33 9.76 1.26
N PHE A 68 5.50 10.76 0.96
CA PHE A 68 5.94 11.96 0.26
C PHE A 68 7.02 12.72 1.04
N ASP A 69 6.89 12.86 2.35
CA ASP A 69 7.89 13.53 3.20
C ASP A 69 9.26 12.80 3.16
N LYS A 70 9.26 11.47 3.17
CA LYS A 70 10.49 10.66 3.06
C LYS A 70 11.16 10.74 1.69
N GLN A 71 10.38 10.97 0.62
CA GLN A 71 10.94 11.18 -0.70
C GLN A 71 11.57 12.58 -0.81
N LYS A 72 10.96 13.59 -0.18
CA LYS A 72 11.51 14.95 -0.13
C LYS A 72 12.84 15.01 0.63
N SER A 73 12.94 14.38 1.80
CA SER A 73 14.17 14.42 2.60
C SER A 73 15.38 13.77 1.92
N LYS A 74 15.18 12.77 1.06
CA LYS A 74 16.26 12.12 0.30
C LYS A 74 16.78 12.97 -0.86
N MET A 75 15.94 13.85 -1.40
CA MET A 75 16.34 14.78 -2.46
C MET A 75 17.20 15.91 -1.90
N ASP A 76 16.89 16.35 -0.67
CA ASP A 76 17.65 17.39 0.03
C ASP A 76 19.00 16.87 0.62
N GLU A 77 19.19 15.55 0.80
CA GLU A 77 20.46 14.92 1.23
C GLU A 77 21.43 14.58 0.08
N SER A 78 20.99 14.71 -1.17
CA SER A 78 21.79 14.39 -2.37
C SER A 78 22.31 15.63 -3.11
N GLU A 79 22.08 16.83 -2.55
CA GLU A 79 22.65 18.12 -3.00
C GLU A 79 23.90 18.52 -2.20
#